data_AF-E3LID2-F1
#
_entry.id   AF-E3LID2-F1
#
_cell.length_a   1.000
_cell.length_b   1.000
_cell.length_c   1.000
_cell.angle_alpha   90.00
_cell.angle_beta   90.00
_cell.angle_gamma   90.00
#
_symmetry.space_group_name_H-M   'P 1'
#
loop_
_entity.id
_entity.type
_entity.pdbx_description
1 polymer ?
#
loop_
_entity_poly.entity_id
_entity_poly.type
_entity_poly.pdbx_seq_one_letter_code
_entity_poly.pdbx_strand_id
1 'polypeptide(L)'
;MTITLVDLETNGSLEIAHTASEYKPLDVGHWSQMWKLCKILLFIFLSFLALLCLFFALSIGYISAIVFLPTWFPVQVNKLAKGPWNLEDTYDVNDPNIKLSPWGQPYDSECGMVRMIFLEMDCLVPANKCLQKIEMFEKEKNIGKFHNISNYCFEAAVALLSFSRNFYSDFQTCMRMMACREGEYHYTKFHKYPHNFFMNHSSLPICMTKFYKAVQEESFDNCTREFQFLSKDPILKNHAYFHGKFCFQEFSRLFCKTDVADYLDNSYEYFLELAMIPTKIGCGIYEKFEALECQDTMDSFKKSVEILKLGYQTREDYSNVAIICDEMQNCFSNLTNQCAISSEFLKTSNEYCEKMHFLSSPFWQCLSRMKKENTQPDLLKYSCFIGHQFDDDSMACQRFSDSADCVKDIMMDHCGMDSVDNFEYFRSYVLEMWDC
;
A
#
# COMPACT_ATOMS: atom_id res chain seq x y z
N MET A 1 32.13 -13.63 -38.88
CA MET A 1 31.79 -12.89 -40.10
C MET A 1 31.42 -11.47 -39.66
N THR A 2 32.42 -10.73 -39.17
CA THR A 2 33.16 -9.66 -39.87
C THR A 2 32.29 -8.43 -40.12
N ILE A 3 32.45 -7.45 -39.23
CA ILE A 3 31.87 -6.11 -39.26
C ILE A 3 32.76 -5.27 -40.19
N THR A 4 32.17 -4.63 -41.19
CA THR A 4 32.82 -3.63 -42.04
C THR A 4 32.45 -2.23 -41.58
N LEU A 5 33.48 -1.47 -41.19
CA LEU A 5 33.49 -0.02 -41.04
C LEU A 5 33.57 0.64 -42.43
N VAL A 6 32.90 1.77 -42.60
CA VAL A 6 33.03 2.66 -43.76
C VAL A 6 33.55 4.01 -43.29
N ASP A 7 34.68 4.40 -43.86
CA ASP A 7 35.37 5.68 -43.72
C ASP A 7 34.63 6.82 -44.43
N LEU A 8 34.82 8.04 -43.93
CA LEU A 8 34.64 9.28 -44.68
C LEU A 8 35.68 10.32 -44.22
N GLU A 9 36.77 10.40 -44.98
CA GLU A 9 37.73 11.51 -45.01
C GLU A 9 37.15 12.68 -45.84
N THR A 10 37.34 13.91 -45.37
CA THR A 10 37.51 15.07 -46.27
C THR A 10 38.52 16.06 -45.70
N ASN A 11 39.60 16.24 -46.46
CA ASN A 11 40.65 17.23 -46.32
C ASN A 11 40.15 18.67 -46.61
N GLY A 12 40.71 19.65 -45.89
CA GLY A 12 40.54 21.07 -46.18
C GLY A 12 41.72 21.89 -45.63
N SER A 13 42.70 22.13 -46.49
CA SER A 13 43.89 22.97 -46.28
C SER A 13 43.54 24.46 -46.23
N LEU A 14 44.02 25.18 -45.21
CA LEU A 14 43.85 26.63 -45.05
C LEU A 14 45.20 27.35 -45.24
N GLU A 15 45.31 28.15 -46.30
CA GLU A 15 46.44 29.04 -46.60
C GLU A 15 46.49 30.23 -45.63
N ILE A 16 47.69 30.52 -45.13
CA ILE A 16 47.98 31.69 -44.28
C ILE A 16 48.53 32.80 -45.16
N ALA A 17 47.73 33.85 -45.38
CA ALA A 17 48.17 35.10 -46.01
C ALA A 17 48.64 36.09 -44.94
N HIS A 18 49.93 36.43 -44.97
CA HIS A 18 50.50 37.54 -44.20
C HIS A 18 50.20 38.87 -44.90
N THR A 19 49.36 39.71 -44.30
CA THR A 19 49.24 41.13 -44.64
C THR A 19 49.68 41.98 -43.45
N ALA A 20 50.82 42.65 -43.59
CA ALA A 20 51.30 43.66 -42.66
C ALA A 20 50.42 44.92 -42.76
N SER A 21 49.65 45.22 -41.72
CA SER A 21 48.87 46.45 -41.63
C SER A 21 49.59 47.51 -40.82
N GLU A 22 49.71 48.68 -41.43
CA GLU A 22 50.20 49.96 -40.94
C GLU A 22 49.60 50.34 -39.57
N TYR A 23 50.45 50.48 -38.55
CA TYR A 23 50.07 50.94 -37.21
C TYR A 23 49.89 52.46 -37.22
N LYS A 24 48.63 52.93 -37.20
CA LYS A 24 48.31 54.34 -36.89
C LYS A 24 48.37 54.56 -35.38
N PRO A 25 49.03 55.63 -34.90
CA PRO A 25 49.09 55.94 -33.47
C PRO A 25 47.69 56.25 -32.93
N LEU A 26 47.28 55.49 -31.90
CA LEU A 26 45.98 55.64 -31.24
C LEU A 26 45.90 56.99 -30.52
N ASP A 27 44.82 57.69 -30.82
CA ASP A 27 44.46 58.97 -30.23
C ASP A 27 44.17 58.84 -28.72
N VAL A 28 44.97 59.52 -27.91
CA VAL A 28 45.04 59.42 -26.43
C VAL A 28 43.75 59.94 -25.76
N GLY A 29 42.88 60.63 -26.50
CA GLY A 29 41.60 61.14 -25.98
C GLY A 29 40.55 60.07 -25.66
N HIS A 30 40.60 58.90 -26.31
CA HIS A 30 39.54 57.88 -26.17
C HIS A 30 39.62 57.08 -24.85
N TRP A 31 40.84 56.95 -24.29
CA TRP A 31 41.08 56.23 -23.03
C TRP A 31 40.46 56.91 -21.81
N SER A 32 40.30 58.24 -21.85
CA SER A 32 39.70 58.99 -20.74
C SER A 32 38.20 58.70 -20.57
N GLN A 33 37.47 58.49 -21.67
CA GLN A 33 36.05 58.12 -21.61
C GLN A 33 35.85 56.65 -21.23
N MET A 34 36.66 55.74 -21.75
CA MET A 34 36.62 54.33 -21.34
C MET A 34 36.86 54.16 -19.84
N TRP A 35 37.79 54.92 -19.25
CA TRP A 35 38.08 54.82 -17.82
C TRP A 35 36.93 55.34 -16.94
N LYS A 36 36.17 56.34 -17.40
CA LYS A 36 34.96 56.81 -16.71
C LYS A 36 33.85 55.76 -16.74
N LEU A 37 33.62 55.12 -17.90
CA LEU A 37 32.63 54.05 -18.02
C LEU A 37 33.00 52.82 -17.17
N CYS A 38 34.28 52.45 -17.17
CA CYS A 38 34.76 51.33 -16.36
C CYS A 38 34.58 51.59 -14.85
N LYS A 39 34.78 52.83 -14.38
CA LYS A 39 34.51 53.21 -12.98
C LYS A 39 33.03 53.11 -12.62
N ILE A 40 32.13 53.52 -13.52
CA ILE A 40 30.69 53.44 -13.29
C ILE A 40 30.24 51.97 -13.22
N LEU A 41 30.69 51.14 -14.16
CA LEU A 41 30.37 49.71 -14.17
C LEU A 41 30.90 48.99 -12.93
N LEU A 42 32.13 49.32 -12.49
CA LEU A 42 32.69 48.78 -11.26
C LEU A 42 31.84 49.16 -10.04
N PHE A 43 31.34 50.38 -9.97
CA PHE A 43 30.50 50.85 -8.86
C PHE A 43 29.13 50.14 -8.82
N ILE A 44 28.52 49.91 -9.98
CA ILE A 44 27.28 49.13 -10.11
C ILE A 44 27.50 47.69 -9.67
N PHE A 45 28.59 47.06 -10.12
CA PHE A 45 28.93 45.69 -9.75
C PHE A 45 29.15 45.54 -8.24
N LEU A 46 29.91 46.45 -7.62
CA LEU A 46 30.16 46.44 -6.18
C LEU A 46 28.87 46.67 -5.36
N SER A 47 27.97 47.52 -5.85
CA SER A 47 26.67 47.76 -5.21
C SER A 47 25.77 46.52 -5.28
N PHE A 48 25.77 45.80 -6.41
CA PHE A 48 25.03 44.55 -6.56
C PHE A 48 25.59 43.44 -5.65
N LEU A 49 26.92 43.35 -5.54
CA LEU A 49 27.58 42.41 -4.64
C LEU A 49 27.24 42.69 -3.18
N ALA A 50 27.21 43.96 -2.77
CA ALA A 50 26.83 44.36 -1.41
C ALA A 50 25.37 43.99 -1.07
N LEU A 51 24.44 44.18 -2.03
CA LEU A 51 23.04 43.76 -1.87
C LEU A 51 22.92 42.24 -1.74
N LEU A 52 23.63 41.47 -2.57
CA LEU A 52 23.67 40.01 -2.47
C LEU A 52 24.17 39.53 -1.11
N CYS A 53 25.24 40.13 -0.59
CA CYS A 53 25.75 39.82 0.75
C CYS A 53 24.73 40.14 1.85
N LEU A 54 23.99 41.25 1.72
CA LEU A 54 22.95 41.62 2.68
C LEU A 54 21.78 40.62 2.67
N PHE A 55 21.32 40.19 1.48
CA PHE A 55 20.30 39.15 1.36
C PHE A 55 20.76 37.83 1.98
N PHE A 56 21.99 37.39 1.70
CA PHE A 56 22.55 36.17 2.31
C PHE A 56 22.60 36.26 3.84
N ALA A 57 23.04 37.40 4.39
CA ALA A 57 23.08 37.61 5.84
C ALA A 57 21.67 37.56 6.46
N LEU A 58 20.66 38.15 5.82
CA LEU A 58 19.27 38.09 6.26
C LEU A 58 18.69 36.68 6.18
N SER A 59 18.98 35.93 5.12
CA SER A 59 18.55 34.54 4.98
C SER A 59 19.17 33.64 6.05
N ILE A 60 20.47 33.80 6.34
CA ILE A 60 21.14 33.07 7.42
C ILE A 60 20.54 33.45 8.78
N GLY A 61 20.27 34.74 9.03
CA GLY A 61 19.61 35.21 10.24
C GLY A 61 18.20 34.63 10.41
N TYR A 62 17.42 34.57 9.33
CA TYR A 62 16.08 34.00 9.31
C TYR A 62 16.07 32.49 9.55
N ILE A 63 16.94 31.73 8.87
CA ILE A 63 17.09 30.28 9.08
C ILE A 63 17.57 30.02 10.51
N SER A 64 18.54 30.79 11.01
CA SER A 64 19.03 30.65 12.38
C SER A 64 17.93 30.95 13.39
N ALA A 65 17.12 31.98 13.17
CA ALA A 65 15.97 32.28 14.01
C ALA A 65 14.97 31.11 14.00
N ILE A 66 14.59 30.58 12.83
CA ILE A 66 13.63 29.47 12.72
C ILE A 66 14.15 28.17 13.33
N VAL A 67 15.42 27.86 13.15
CA VAL A 67 16.00 26.59 13.62
C VAL A 67 16.34 26.65 15.10
N PHE A 68 16.87 27.79 15.59
CA PHE A 68 17.36 27.89 16.97
C PHE A 68 16.33 28.47 17.97
N LEU A 69 15.39 29.34 17.56
CA LEU A 69 14.34 29.83 18.49
C LEU A 69 13.49 28.70 19.11
N PRO A 70 13.10 27.63 18.39
CA PRO A 70 12.36 26.52 18.97
C PRO A 70 13.17 25.71 20.00
N THR A 71 14.51 25.79 19.97
CA THR A 71 15.37 25.09 20.92
C THR A 71 15.60 25.87 22.22
N TRP A 72 15.56 27.21 22.15
CA TRP A 72 15.77 28.09 23.30
C TRP A 72 14.50 28.42 24.06
N PHE A 73 13.36 28.45 23.38
CA PHE A 73 12.05 28.41 24.00
C PHE A 73 11.48 27.03 23.77
N PRO A 74 11.56 26.08 24.71
CA PRO A 74 10.78 24.86 24.66
C PRO A 74 9.31 25.25 24.87
N VAL A 75 8.70 25.87 23.87
CA VAL A 75 7.26 26.08 23.82
C VAL A 75 6.70 24.68 23.75
N GLN A 76 6.06 24.29 24.85
CA GLN A 76 5.38 23.03 25.01
C GLN A 76 4.09 22.97 24.18
N VAL A 77 4.16 23.22 22.88
CA VAL A 77 3.01 23.12 21.98
C VAL A 77 2.49 21.68 21.96
N ASN A 78 3.38 20.68 22.06
CA ASN A 78 2.99 19.28 22.17
C ASN A 78 2.44 18.87 23.55
N LYS A 79 2.62 19.69 24.60
CA LYS A 79 2.07 19.42 25.93
C LYS A 79 0.73 20.15 26.17
N LEU A 80 0.40 21.14 25.35
CA LEU A 80 -0.97 21.69 25.28
C LEU A 80 -1.92 20.77 24.48
N ALA A 81 -1.43 20.03 23.49
CA ALA A 81 -2.27 19.11 22.71
C ALA A 81 -2.42 17.69 23.33
N LYS A 82 -1.58 17.31 24.31
CA LYS A 82 -1.58 15.97 24.93
C LYS A 82 -1.34 15.98 26.45
N GLY A 83 -1.87 16.98 27.15
CA GLY A 83 -2.07 16.87 28.60
C GLY A 83 -3.20 15.88 28.90
N PRO A 84 -3.18 15.16 30.04
CA PRO A 84 -4.34 14.41 30.47
C PRO A 84 -5.41 15.44 30.87
N TRP A 85 -6.33 15.71 29.96
CA TRP A 85 -7.53 16.50 30.25
C TRP A 85 -8.45 15.67 31.16
N ASN A 86 -8.06 15.48 32.42
CA ASN A 86 -9.03 15.26 33.49
C ASN A 86 -9.68 16.62 33.77
N LEU A 87 -10.59 16.98 32.87
CA LEU A 87 -11.47 18.15 32.95
C LEU A 87 -12.73 17.82 33.79
N GLU A 88 -12.62 16.87 34.72
CA GLU A 88 -13.70 16.48 35.64
C GLU A 88 -13.81 17.41 36.85
N ASP A 89 -12.82 18.27 37.14
CA ASP A 89 -12.74 18.95 38.44
C ASP A 89 -13.12 20.44 38.46
N THR A 90 -13.56 21.07 37.36
CA THR A 90 -13.87 22.52 37.38
C THR A 90 -15.19 22.98 36.75
N TYR A 91 -16.00 22.08 36.19
CA TYR A 91 -17.34 22.44 35.72
C TYR A 91 -18.39 21.82 36.63
N ASP A 92 -19.23 22.66 37.25
CA ASP A 92 -20.44 22.20 37.91
C ASP A 92 -21.38 21.66 36.83
N VAL A 93 -21.43 20.33 36.70
CA VAL A 93 -22.27 19.60 35.74
C VAL A 93 -23.76 19.94 35.93
N ASN A 94 -24.12 20.56 37.05
CA ASN A 94 -25.48 21.00 37.35
C ASN A 94 -25.77 22.46 36.98
N ASP A 95 -24.84 23.23 36.41
CA ASP A 95 -25.14 24.59 35.94
C ASP A 95 -26.09 24.53 34.73
N PRO A 96 -27.35 24.99 34.86
CA PRO A 96 -28.35 24.91 33.79
C PRO A 96 -28.00 25.79 32.57
N ASN A 97 -26.99 26.66 32.67
CA ASN A 97 -26.52 27.50 31.56
C ASN A 97 -25.40 26.86 30.74
N ILE A 98 -24.80 25.77 31.23
CA ILE A 98 -23.81 25.01 30.45
C ILE A 98 -24.57 24.21 29.40
N LYS A 99 -24.46 24.67 28.15
CA LYS A 99 -24.88 23.84 27.02
C LYS A 99 -23.88 22.68 26.93
N LEU A 100 -24.39 21.45 26.94
CA LEU A 100 -23.59 20.24 26.74
C LEU A 100 -23.73 19.78 25.28
N SER A 101 -22.67 19.18 24.75
CA SER A 101 -22.75 18.41 23.50
C SER A 101 -23.70 17.22 23.67
N PRO A 102 -24.21 16.61 22.57
CA PRO A 102 -24.94 15.34 22.64
C PRO A 102 -24.19 14.21 23.37
N TRP A 103 -22.89 14.41 23.62
CA TRP A 103 -21.99 13.50 24.30
C TRP A 103 -21.67 13.90 25.76
N GLY A 104 -22.39 14.89 26.31
CA GLY A 104 -22.29 15.27 27.73
C GLY A 104 -21.06 16.10 28.09
N GLN A 105 -20.34 16.68 27.11
CA GLN A 105 -19.17 17.54 27.38
C GLN A 105 -19.52 19.02 27.25
N PRO A 106 -19.02 19.90 28.15
CA PRO A 106 -19.21 21.35 28.05
C PRO A 106 -18.56 21.89 26.78
N TYR A 107 -19.24 22.80 26.07
CA TYR A 107 -18.67 23.42 24.87
C TYR A 107 -17.51 24.33 25.26
N ASP A 108 -16.34 24.03 24.70
CA ASP A 108 -15.20 24.95 24.63
C ASP A 108 -15.56 26.14 23.70
N SER A 109 -15.21 27.37 24.12
CA SER A 109 -15.41 28.60 23.36
C SER A 109 -14.72 28.63 21.99
N GLU A 110 -13.61 27.90 21.82
CA GLU A 110 -12.91 27.72 20.55
C GLU A 110 -13.64 26.71 19.64
N CYS A 111 -14.09 25.55 20.14
CA CYS A 111 -14.99 24.65 19.38
C CYS A 111 -16.34 25.32 19.02
N GLY A 112 -16.83 26.26 19.84
CA GLY A 112 -18.08 26.98 19.58
C GLY A 112 -18.07 27.77 18.26
N MET A 113 -16.92 28.32 17.85
CA MET A 113 -16.76 29.01 16.56
C MET A 113 -16.85 28.04 15.38
N VAL A 114 -16.39 26.80 15.54
CA VAL A 114 -16.47 25.73 14.53
C VAL A 114 -17.92 25.39 14.23
N ARG A 115 -18.71 25.24 15.29
CA ARG A 115 -20.14 25.00 15.17
C ARG A 115 -20.85 26.18 14.52
N MET A 116 -20.49 27.43 14.83
CA MET A 116 -21.04 28.61 14.16
C MET A 116 -20.76 28.60 12.66
N ILE A 117 -19.53 28.27 12.24
CA ILE A 117 -19.18 28.12 10.82
C ILE A 117 -19.98 26.98 10.18
N PHE A 118 -20.11 25.81 10.82
CA PHE A 118 -20.89 24.70 10.27
C PHE A 118 -22.40 24.95 10.22
N LEU A 119 -22.95 25.65 11.21
CA LEU A 119 -24.35 26.06 11.26
C LEU A 119 -24.65 27.15 10.23
N GLU A 120 -23.72 28.08 9.99
CA GLU A 120 -23.83 29.10 8.95
C GLU A 120 -23.67 28.50 7.53
N MET A 121 -22.87 27.43 7.38
CA MET A 121 -22.60 26.78 6.09
C MET A 121 -23.63 25.69 5.69
N ASP A 122 -24.69 25.44 6.46
CA ASP A 122 -25.73 24.41 6.21
C ASP A 122 -25.18 23.01 5.81
N CYS A 123 -23.97 22.68 6.29
CA CYS A 123 -23.23 21.50 5.83
C CYS A 123 -23.77 20.20 6.42
N LEU A 124 -24.39 20.27 7.61
CA LEU A 124 -24.81 19.08 8.37
C LEU A 124 -25.90 18.29 7.66
N VAL A 125 -26.79 18.96 6.91
CA VAL A 125 -27.91 18.31 6.24
C VAL A 125 -27.45 17.41 5.08
N PRO A 126 -26.63 17.86 4.12
CA PRO A 126 -26.08 17.01 3.06
C PRO A 126 -25.28 15.80 3.57
N ALA A 127 -24.44 15.97 4.59
CA ALA A 127 -23.62 14.86 5.09
C ALA A 127 -24.40 13.84 5.90
N ASN A 128 -25.36 14.28 6.73
CA ASN A 128 -26.29 13.34 7.38
C ASN A 128 -27.06 12.53 6.33
N LYS A 129 -27.47 13.17 5.24
CA LYS A 129 -28.16 12.50 4.13
C LYS A 129 -27.24 11.55 3.34
N CYS A 130 -25.97 11.91 3.15
CA CYS A 130 -24.96 11.02 2.58
C CYS A 130 -24.75 9.79 3.49
N LEU A 131 -24.56 9.99 4.79
CA LEU A 131 -24.38 8.91 5.75
C LEU A 131 -25.59 7.97 5.78
N GLN A 132 -26.81 8.52 5.84
CA GLN A 132 -28.05 7.73 5.76
C GLN A 132 -28.11 6.89 4.47
N LYS A 133 -27.71 7.46 3.34
CA LYS A 133 -27.68 6.73 2.06
C LYS A 133 -26.62 5.61 2.07
N ILE A 134 -25.46 5.85 2.66
CA ILE A 134 -24.40 4.84 2.84
C ILE A 134 -24.92 3.71 3.74
N GLU A 135 -25.50 4.02 4.90
CA GLU A 135 -26.07 3.03 5.82
C GLU A 135 -27.20 2.21 5.17
N MET A 136 -28.05 2.85 4.36
CA MET A 136 -29.07 2.14 3.58
C MET A 136 -28.45 1.21 2.54
N PHE A 137 -27.39 1.64 1.86
CA PHE A 137 -26.67 0.82 0.89
C PHE A 137 -26.01 -0.40 1.53
N GLU A 138 -25.33 -0.22 2.67
CA GLU A 138 -24.68 -1.30 3.40
C GLU A 138 -25.69 -2.37 3.86
N LYS A 139 -26.91 -1.96 4.20
CA LYS A 139 -28.02 -2.87 4.55
C LYS A 139 -28.58 -3.62 3.35
N GLU A 140 -28.76 -2.94 2.21
CA GLU A 140 -29.43 -3.51 1.04
C GLU A 140 -28.49 -4.23 0.06
N LYS A 141 -27.17 -4.00 0.13
CA LYS A 141 -26.13 -4.54 -0.79
C LYS A 141 -26.46 -4.40 -2.29
N ASN A 142 -27.19 -3.35 -2.68
CA ASN A 142 -27.65 -3.17 -4.06
C ASN A 142 -26.63 -2.38 -4.90
N ILE A 143 -25.85 -3.09 -5.72
CA ILE A 143 -24.76 -2.55 -6.56
C ILE A 143 -25.24 -1.42 -7.49
N GLY A 144 -26.47 -1.48 -8.02
CA GLY A 144 -27.00 -0.45 -8.91
C GLY A 144 -27.20 0.92 -8.26
N LYS A 145 -27.28 1.00 -6.92
CA LYS A 145 -27.41 2.25 -6.17
C LYS A 145 -26.06 2.92 -5.87
N PHE A 146 -24.93 2.23 -6.08
CA PHE A 146 -23.60 2.71 -5.71
C PHE A 146 -23.24 4.04 -6.40
N HIS A 147 -23.29 4.11 -7.74
CA HIS A 147 -22.90 5.32 -8.48
C HIS A 147 -23.73 6.55 -8.08
N ASN A 148 -25.02 6.36 -7.79
CA ASN A 148 -25.89 7.45 -7.35
C ASN A 148 -25.56 7.94 -5.94
N ILE A 149 -25.06 7.08 -5.05
CA ILE A 149 -24.69 7.44 -3.68
C ILE A 149 -23.30 8.07 -3.66
N SER A 150 -22.35 7.45 -4.37
CA SER A 150 -20.99 7.96 -4.52
C SER A 150 -21.01 9.36 -5.14
N ASN A 151 -21.67 9.54 -6.29
CA ASN A 151 -21.77 10.85 -6.92
C ASN A 151 -22.50 11.84 -6.03
N TYR A 152 -23.57 11.45 -5.33
CA TYR A 152 -24.26 12.35 -4.40
C TYR A 152 -23.37 12.79 -3.24
N CYS A 153 -22.63 11.88 -2.62
CA CYS A 153 -21.72 12.18 -1.52
C CYS A 153 -20.52 13.01 -1.99
N PHE A 154 -20.01 12.72 -3.18
CA PHE A 154 -18.89 13.44 -3.79
C PHE A 154 -19.31 14.82 -4.27
N GLU A 155 -20.45 14.97 -4.96
CA GLU A 155 -21.03 16.26 -5.32
C GLU A 155 -21.42 17.07 -4.10
N ALA A 156 -21.92 16.45 -3.02
CA ALA A 156 -22.15 17.16 -1.76
C ALA A 156 -20.84 17.68 -1.17
N ALA A 157 -19.75 16.90 -1.25
CA ALA A 157 -18.43 17.34 -0.83
C ALA A 157 -17.83 18.41 -1.77
N VAL A 158 -18.02 18.29 -3.09
CA VAL A 158 -17.46 19.17 -4.13
C VAL A 158 -18.26 20.47 -4.31
N ALA A 159 -19.57 20.44 -4.16
CA ALA A 159 -20.41 21.64 -4.15
C ALA A 159 -19.97 22.58 -3.01
N LEU A 160 -19.53 22.03 -1.88
CA LEU A 160 -18.89 22.79 -0.80
C LEU A 160 -17.54 23.41 -1.22
N LEU A 161 -16.78 22.77 -2.12
CA LEU A 161 -15.50 23.27 -2.66
C LEU A 161 -15.69 24.44 -3.64
N SER A 162 -16.80 24.45 -4.37
CA SER A 162 -17.05 25.45 -5.41
C SER A 162 -17.33 26.86 -4.86
N PHE A 163 -17.62 26.99 -3.56
CA PHE A 163 -17.97 28.26 -2.94
C PHE A 163 -16.75 29.17 -2.66
N SER A 164 -15.52 28.65 -2.60
CA SER A 164 -14.27 29.43 -2.67
C SER A 164 -13.03 28.53 -2.66
N ARG A 165 -12.21 28.57 -3.74
CA ARG A 165 -10.92 27.83 -3.80
C ARG A 165 -9.90 28.25 -2.74
N ASN A 166 -9.97 29.48 -2.25
CA ASN A 166 -9.08 29.97 -1.19
C ASN A 166 -9.56 29.53 0.21
N PHE A 167 -10.87 29.31 0.38
CA PHE A 167 -11.46 28.89 1.64
C PHE A 167 -11.16 27.42 1.97
N TYR A 168 -10.86 26.57 0.98
CA TYR A 168 -10.62 25.14 1.21
C TYR A 168 -9.33 24.85 2.00
N SER A 169 -8.21 25.46 1.59
CA SER A 169 -6.93 25.39 2.31
C SER A 169 -7.11 25.87 3.74
N ASP A 170 -7.79 27.00 3.91
CA ASP A 170 -8.00 27.64 5.21
C ASP A 170 -8.98 26.85 6.09
N PHE A 171 -10.01 26.22 5.50
CA PHE A 171 -10.99 25.40 6.21
C PHE A 171 -10.43 24.05 6.63
N GLN A 172 -9.69 23.34 5.77
CA GLN A 172 -9.00 22.10 6.16
C GLN A 172 -7.94 22.37 7.21
N THR A 173 -7.18 23.45 7.06
CA THR A 173 -6.17 23.87 8.03
C THR A 173 -6.85 24.27 9.34
N CYS A 174 -7.98 24.98 9.30
CA CYS A 174 -8.80 25.29 10.47
C CYS A 174 -9.28 24.02 11.18
N MET A 175 -9.93 23.09 10.46
CA MET A 175 -10.45 21.84 11.00
C MET A 175 -9.37 20.91 11.57
N ARG A 176 -8.18 20.88 10.96
CA ARG A 176 -7.03 20.09 11.43
C ARG A 176 -6.27 20.75 12.59
N MET A 177 -6.23 22.09 12.64
CA MET A 177 -5.59 22.83 13.73
C MET A 177 -6.45 22.90 14.99
N MET A 178 -7.76 22.77 14.84
CA MET A 178 -8.68 22.63 15.97
C MET A 178 -8.60 21.19 16.46
N ALA A 179 -7.65 20.93 17.35
CA ALA A 179 -7.44 19.66 18.04
C ALA A 179 -8.58 19.33 19.02
N CYS A 180 -9.82 19.53 18.60
CA CYS A 180 -11.02 19.37 19.41
C CYS A 180 -11.90 18.26 18.84
N ARG A 181 -12.49 17.48 19.75
CA ARG A 181 -13.20 16.23 19.45
C ARG A 181 -14.35 16.42 18.45
N GLU A 182 -15.00 17.59 18.47
CA GLU A 182 -16.08 17.96 17.57
C GLU A 182 -15.56 18.25 16.14
N GLY A 183 -14.42 18.93 16.02
CA GLY A 183 -13.73 19.13 14.73
C GLY A 183 -13.31 17.81 14.09
N GLU A 184 -12.69 16.91 14.88
CA GLU A 184 -12.30 15.58 14.42
C GLU A 184 -13.52 14.72 14.01
N TYR A 185 -14.61 14.79 14.79
CA TYR A 185 -15.87 14.11 14.46
C TYR A 185 -16.43 14.57 13.11
N HIS A 186 -16.51 15.89 12.91
CA HIS A 186 -17.01 16.46 11.66
C HIS A 186 -16.07 16.13 10.50
N TYR A 187 -14.76 16.33 10.63
CA TYR A 187 -13.80 15.94 9.59
C TYR A 187 -13.95 14.47 9.18
N THR A 188 -14.08 13.59 10.16
CA THR A 188 -14.31 12.16 9.92
C THR A 188 -15.61 11.95 9.13
N LYS A 189 -16.71 12.55 9.57
CA LYS A 189 -18.04 12.45 8.96
C LYS A 189 -18.11 12.99 7.53
N PHE A 190 -17.47 14.12 7.28
CA PHE A 190 -17.57 14.86 6.02
C PHE A 190 -16.56 14.41 4.98
N HIS A 191 -15.37 14.01 5.39
CA HIS A 191 -14.28 13.68 4.47
C HIS A 191 -13.92 12.20 4.54
N LYS A 192 -13.62 11.66 5.72
CA LYS A 192 -13.14 10.28 5.84
C LYS A 192 -14.18 9.24 5.42
N TYR A 193 -15.43 9.36 5.85
CA TYR A 193 -16.48 8.39 5.51
C TYR A 193 -16.77 8.30 4.00
N PRO A 194 -17.03 9.40 3.28
CA PRO A 194 -17.27 9.34 1.83
C PRO A 194 -16.09 8.76 1.04
N HIS A 195 -14.85 9.14 1.40
CA HIS A 195 -13.65 8.62 0.76
C HIS A 195 -13.45 7.13 1.06
N ASN A 196 -13.60 6.70 2.31
CA ASN A 196 -13.56 5.28 2.67
C ASN A 196 -14.64 4.48 1.92
N PHE A 197 -15.86 5.02 1.81
CA PHE A 197 -16.94 4.38 1.08
C PHE A 197 -16.59 4.22 -0.41
N PHE A 198 -16.09 5.27 -1.05
CA PHE A 198 -15.62 5.21 -2.43
C PHE A 198 -14.51 4.15 -2.60
N MET A 199 -13.49 4.17 -1.75
CA MET A 199 -12.35 3.24 -1.86
C MET A 199 -12.76 1.78 -1.68
N ASN A 200 -13.78 1.49 -0.86
CA ASN A 200 -14.25 0.12 -0.64
C ASN A 200 -15.24 -0.40 -1.69
N HIS A 201 -16.02 0.49 -2.32
CA HIS A 201 -17.17 0.07 -3.15
C HIS A 201 -17.09 0.52 -4.61
N SER A 202 -16.16 1.40 -4.98
CA SER A 202 -15.90 1.77 -6.36
C SER A 202 -15.11 0.70 -7.11
N SER A 203 -14.73 1.02 -8.36
CA SER A 203 -13.80 0.19 -9.13
C SER A 203 -12.32 0.45 -8.79
N LEU A 204 -12.02 1.29 -7.78
CA LEU A 204 -10.65 1.58 -7.35
C LEU A 204 -9.88 0.33 -6.89
N PRO A 205 -10.43 -0.61 -6.08
CA PRO A 205 -9.72 -1.85 -5.75
C PRO A 205 -9.28 -2.65 -6.98
N ILE A 206 -10.15 -2.74 -8.00
CA ILE A 206 -9.84 -3.42 -9.27
C ILE A 206 -8.72 -2.67 -10.01
N CYS A 207 -8.76 -1.33 -9.99
CA CYS A 207 -7.69 -0.49 -10.54
C CYS A 207 -6.35 -0.72 -9.82
N MET A 208 -6.36 -0.80 -8.49
CA MET A 208 -5.17 -1.06 -7.67
C MET A 208 -4.54 -2.42 -8.00
N THR A 209 -5.34 -3.50 -8.10
CA THR A 209 -4.82 -4.81 -8.50
C THR A 209 -4.12 -4.76 -9.86
N LYS A 210 -4.72 -4.08 -10.86
CA LYS A 210 -4.08 -3.89 -12.17
C LYS A 210 -2.78 -3.09 -12.07
N PHE A 211 -2.76 -2.04 -11.24
CA PHE A 211 -1.57 -1.22 -11.04
C PHE A 211 -0.44 -2.02 -10.40
N TYR A 212 -0.72 -2.78 -9.34
CA TYR A 212 0.27 -3.63 -8.70
C TYR A 212 0.87 -4.65 -9.66
N LYS A 213 0.03 -5.31 -10.46
CA LYS A 213 0.48 -6.21 -11.51
C LYS A 213 1.41 -5.49 -12.51
N ALA A 214 1.03 -4.29 -12.96
CA ALA A 214 1.85 -3.52 -13.89
C ALA A 214 3.20 -3.07 -13.28
N VAL A 215 3.24 -2.82 -11.97
CA VAL A 215 4.49 -2.53 -11.25
C VAL A 215 5.35 -3.79 -11.10
N GLN A 216 4.75 -4.95 -10.76
CA GLN A 216 5.44 -6.24 -10.61
C GLN A 216 6.04 -6.74 -11.93
N GLU A 217 5.29 -6.62 -13.02
CA GLU A 217 5.70 -7.04 -14.37
C GLU A 217 6.58 -6.00 -15.07
N GLU A 218 6.79 -4.84 -14.45
CA GLU A 218 7.45 -3.68 -15.05
C GLU A 218 6.88 -3.28 -16.42
N SER A 219 5.58 -3.51 -16.63
CA SER A 219 4.93 -3.40 -17.96
C SER A 219 4.45 -1.99 -18.30
N PHE A 220 4.54 -1.04 -17.35
CA PHE A 220 4.25 0.39 -17.57
C PHE A 220 5.56 1.20 -17.61
N ASP A 221 6.29 1.01 -18.71
CA ASP A 221 7.68 1.44 -18.88
C ASP A 221 7.87 2.97 -18.77
N ASN A 222 8.73 3.34 -17.80
CA ASN A 222 9.42 4.61 -17.51
C ASN A 222 9.08 5.19 -16.13
N CYS A 223 7.85 5.01 -15.67
CA CYS A 223 7.41 5.74 -14.49
C CYS A 223 7.33 4.85 -13.24
N THR A 224 6.94 3.58 -13.38
CA THR A 224 6.83 2.67 -12.22
C THR A 224 8.17 2.26 -11.64
N ARG A 225 9.24 2.23 -12.46
CA ARG A 225 10.59 1.83 -12.04
C ARG A 225 11.28 2.83 -11.12
N GLU A 226 10.91 4.11 -11.19
CA GLU A 226 11.56 5.17 -10.42
C GLU A 226 11.12 5.21 -8.95
N PHE A 227 10.00 4.53 -8.62
CA PHE A 227 9.39 4.61 -7.30
C PHE A 227 9.09 3.22 -6.74
N GLN A 228 9.29 3.06 -5.44
CA GLN A 228 9.04 1.80 -4.74
C GLN A 228 7.57 1.66 -4.32
N PHE A 229 6.65 1.60 -5.30
CA PHE A 229 5.20 1.51 -5.04
C PHE A 229 4.77 0.28 -4.25
N LEU A 230 5.56 -0.80 -4.29
CA LEU A 230 5.34 -2.06 -3.57
C LEU A 230 6.30 -2.22 -2.38
N SER A 231 6.84 -1.11 -1.86
CA SER A 231 7.68 -1.15 -0.66
C SER A 231 6.89 -1.69 0.53
N LYS A 232 7.53 -2.57 1.31
CA LYS A 232 7.02 -3.05 2.60
C LYS A 232 7.10 -1.99 3.70
N ASP A 233 8.05 -1.05 3.57
CA ASP A 233 8.13 0.08 4.48
C ASP A 233 7.02 1.08 4.12
N PRO A 234 6.04 1.33 5.01
CA PRO A 234 4.93 2.23 4.74
C PRO A 234 5.40 3.67 4.45
N ILE A 235 6.53 4.09 5.00
CA ILE A 235 7.10 5.43 4.77
C ILE A 235 7.60 5.54 3.33
N LEU A 236 8.37 4.54 2.87
CA LEU A 236 8.88 4.51 1.50
C LEU A 236 7.74 4.33 0.48
N LYS A 237 6.74 3.52 0.81
CA LYS A 237 5.54 3.35 -0.02
C LYS A 237 4.76 4.66 -0.14
N ASN A 238 4.51 5.34 0.98
CA ASN A 238 3.86 6.64 0.98
C ASN A 238 4.64 7.66 0.13
N HIS A 239 5.96 7.72 0.32
CA HIS A 239 6.86 8.56 -0.47
C HIS A 239 6.79 8.25 -1.97
N ALA A 240 6.78 6.96 -2.35
CA ALA A 240 6.62 6.52 -3.72
C ALA A 240 5.30 7.00 -4.34
N TYR A 241 4.16 6.87 -3.63
CA TYR A 241 2.88 7.37 -4.12
C TYR A 241 2.77 8.90 -4.11
N PHE A 242 3.46 9.59 -3.21
CA PHE A 242 3.48 11.06 -3.18
C PHE A 242 4.27 11.63 -4.37
N HIS A 243 5.51 11.18 -4.57
CA HIS A 243 6.35 11.67 -5.67
C HIS A 243 5.98 11.06 -7.03
N GLY A 244 5.51 9.82 -7.04
CA GLY A 244 4.98 9.11 -8.21
C GLY A 244 3.51 9.40 -8.50
N LYS A 245 2.93 10.49 -7.97
CA LYS A 245 1.52 10.86 -8.17
C LYS A 245 1.11 10.88 -9.64
N PHE A 246 1.91 11.56 -10.48
CA PHE A 246 1.65 11.65 -11.91
C PHE A 246 1.57 10.27 -12.56
N CYS A 247 2.45 9.35 -12.12
CA CYS A 247 2.49 7.97 -12.56
C CYS A 247 1.16 7.24 -12.39
N PHE A 248 0.68 7.24 -11.15
CA PHE A 248 -0.50 6.48 -10.79
C PHE A 248 -1.75 7.12 -11.39
N GLN A 249 -1.81 8.45 -11.45
CA GLN A 249 -2.89 9.17 -12.13
C GLN A 249 -2.91 8.87 -13.64
N GLU A 250 -1.77 8.91 -14.33
CA GLU A 250 -1.69 8.56 -15.75
C GLU A 250 -2.12 7.11 -16.01
N PHE A 251 -1.62 6.17 -15.21
CA PHE A 251 -2.06 4.78 -15.27
C PHE A 251 -3.58 4.65 -15.11
N SER A 252 -4.15 5.33 -14.10
CA SER A 252 -5.58 5.25 -13.84
C SER A 252 -6.44 5.80 -14.99
N ARG A 253 -6.01 6.88 -15.65
CA ARG A 253 -6.71 7.43 -16.83
C ARG A 253 -6.71 6.48 -18.01
N LEU A 254 -5.66 5.68 -18.16
CA LEU A 254 -5.50 4.75 -19.29
C LEU A 254 -6.18 3.39 -19.05
N PHE A 255 -6.11 2.86 -17.83
CA PHE A 255 -6.45 1.45 -17.56
C PHE A 255 -7.61 1.24 -16.57
N CYS A 256 -8.09 2.31 -15.95
CA CYS A 256 -9.17 2.26 -14.97
C CYS A 256 -10.43 2.96 -15.48
N LYS A 257 -11.53 2.81 -14.74
CA LYS A 257 -12.79 3.48 -15.10
C LYS A 257 -12.68 4.98 -14.82
N THR A 258 -13.49 5.76 -15.54
CA THR A 258 -13.48 7.23 -15.46
C THR A 258 -13.74 7.76 -14.06
N ASP A 259 -14.64 7.12 -13.29
CA ASP A 259 -14.93 7.50 -11.91
C ASP A 259 -13.70 7.42 -10.99
N VAL A 260 -12.82 6.44 -11.22
CA VAL A 260 -11.56 6.29 -10.48
C VAL A 260 -10.55 7.36 -10.88
N ALA A 261 -10.40 7.62 -12.18
CA ALA A 261 -9.52 8.66 -12.67
C ALA A 261 -9.95 10.05 -12.16
N ASP A 262 -11.25 10.36 -12.24
CA ASP A 262 -11.83 11.61 -11.74
C ASP A 262 -11.61 11.75 -10.22
N TYR A 263 -11.79 10.66 -9.47
CA TYR A 263 -11.51 10.65 -8.04
C TYR A 263 -10.04 10.95 -7.72
N LEU A 264 -9.12 10.26 -8.39
CA LEU A 264 -7.68 10.46 -8.17
C LEU A 264 -7.21 11.84 -8.63
N ASP A 265 -7.85 12.45 -9.63
CA ASP A 265 -7.53 13.81 -10.07
C ASP A 265 -7.96 14.87 -9.06
N ASN A 266 -9.12 14.67 -8.43
CA ASN A 266 -9.72 15.67 -7.54
C ASN A 266 -9.46 15.41 -6.04
N SER A 267 -9.04 14.21 -5.65
CA SER A 267 -8.97 13.79 -4.24
C SER A 267 -7.76 12.91 -3.90
N TYR A 268 -6.67 13.04 -4.66
CA TYR A 268 -5.44 12.26 -4.47
C TYR A 268 -4.87 12.33 -3.04
N GLU A 269 -4.95 13.50 -2.40
CA GLU A 269 -4.39 13.70 -1.06
C GLU A 269 -5.09 12.81 -0.02
N TYR A 270 -6.39 12.61 -0.16
CA TYR A 270 -7.14 11.68 0.70
C TYR A 270 -6.82 10.22 0.39
N PHE A 271 -6.56 9.90 -0.88
CA PHE A 271 -6.02 8.60 -1.24
C PHE A 271 -4.68 8.33 -0.53
N LEU A 272 -3.75 9.29 -0.54
CA LEU A 272 -2.49 9.16 0.21
C LEU A 272 -2.71 9.01 1.71
N GLU A 273 -3.58 9.84 2.30
CA GLU A 273 -3.85 9.82 3.74
C GLU A 273 -4.48 8.51 4.22
N LEU A 274 -5.41 7.94 3.43
CA LEU A 274 -6.21 6.80 3.86
C LEU A 274 -5.64 5.46 3.39
N ALA A 275 -5.08 5.40 2.18
CA ALA A 275 -4.61 4.15 1.57
C ALA A 275 -3.11 3.91 1.71
N MET A 276 -2.32 4.93 2.11
CA MET A 276 -0.85 4.83 2.23
C MET A 276 -0.33 5.03 3.66
N ILE A 277 -1.22 5.02 4.66
CA ILE A 277 -0.86 5.10 6.08
C ILE A 277 -1.48 3.91 6.83
N PRO A 278 -0.67 3.06 7.49
CA PRO A 278 -1.17 1.93 8.23
C PRO A 278 -2.12 2.33 9.36
N THR A 279 -3.13 1.50 9.57
CA THR A 279 -4.09 1.68 10.65
C THR A 279 -3.49 1.20 11.96
N LYS A 280 -3.60 2.01 13.03
CA LYS A 280 -3.06 1.62 14.35
C LYS A 280 -3.80 0.43 14.99
N ILE A 281 -5.09 0.29 14.70
CA ILE A 281 -5.97 -0.72 15.30
C ILE A 281 -6.95 -1.22 14.24
N GLY A 282 -6.99 -2.55 14.02
CA GLY A 282 -7.90 -3.18 13.06
C GLY A 282 -7.45 -3.06 11.60
N CYS A 283 -8.39 -3.24 10.67
CA CYS A 283 -8.14 -3.18 9.24
C CYS A 283 -8.78 -1.93 8.64
N GLY A 284 -7.95 -0.95 8.30
CA GLY A 284 -8.39 0.20 7.54
C GLY A 284 -8.25 -0.02 6.04
N ILE A 285 -8.21 1.08 5.30
CA ILE A 285 -8.08 1.06 3.85
C ILE A 285 -6.67 0.61 3.44
N TYR A 286 -5.63 1.05 4.16
CA TYR A 286 -4.25 0.64 3.90
C TYR A 286 -4.10 -0.87 3.83
N GLU A 287 -4.52 -1.60 4.88
CA GLU A 287 -4.36 -3.05 4.95
C GLU A 287 -5.17 -3.76 3.85
N LYS A 288 -6.34 -3.20 3.48
CA LYS A 288 -7.13 -3.71 2.34
C LYS A 288 -6.41 -3.54 1.03
N PHE A 289 -5.79 -2.39 0.80
CA PHE A 289 -5.08 -2.11 -0.45
C PHE A 289 -3.75 -2.85 -0.50
N GLU A 290 -3.11 -3.09 0.63
CA GLU A 290 -1.93 -3.95 0.73
C GLU A 290 -2.29 -5.41 0.38
N ALA A 291 -3.40 -5.93 0.92
CA ALA A 291 -3.84 -7.30 0.61
C ALA A 291 -4.17 -7.52 -0.88
N LEU A 292 -4.55 -6.47 -1.62
CA LEU A 292 -4.78 -6.55 -3.07
C LEU A 292 -3.50 -6.86 -3.86
N GLU A 293 -2.31 -6.66 -3.29
CA GLU A 293 -1.04 -7.08 -3.91
C GLU A 293 -0.95 -8.60 -4.04
N CYS A 294 -1.66 -9.35 -3.20
CA CYS A 294 -1.73 -10.81 -3.24
C CYS A 294 -2.88 -11.36 -4.09
N GLN A 295 -3.71 -10.50 -4.68
CA GLN A 295 -4.93 -10.90 -5.38
C GLN A 295 -4.65 -11.89 -6.53
N ASP A 296 -3.58 -11.68 -7.30
CA ASP A 296 -3.21 -12.56 -8.42
C ASP A 296 -2.87 -13.98 -7.93
N THR A 297 -2.09 -14.11 -6.84
CA THR A 297 -1.78 -15.41 -6.23
C THR A 297 -3.02 -16.10 -5.65
N MET A 298 -3.92 -15.32 -5.03
CA MET A 298 -5.19 -15.83 -4.50
C MET A 298 -6.10 -16.38 -5.59
N ASP A 299 -6.20 -15.68 -6.72
CA ASP A 299 -7.05 -16.11 -7.83
C ASP A 299 -6.43 -17.29 -8.60
N SER A 300 -5.10 -17.32 -8.73
CA SER A 300 -4.37 -18.50 -9.24
C SER A 300 -4.63 -19.74 -8.38
N PHE A 301 -4.57 -19.58 -7.04
CA PHE A 301 -4.89 -20.65 -6.10
C PHE A 301 -6.33 -21.14 -6.26
N LYS A 302 -7.32 -20.24 -6.23
CA LYS A 302 -8.74 -20.62 -6.40
C LYS A 302 -8.99 -21.39 -7.70
N LYS A 303 -8.43 -20.90 -8.81
CA LYS A 303 -8.57 -21.54 -10.11
C LYS A 303 -7.95 -22.95 -10.12
N SER A 304 -6.79 -23.10 -9.48
CA SER A 304 -6.11 -24.39 -9.37
C SER A 304 -6.91 -25.38 -8.52
N VAL A 305 -7.47 -24.92 -7.41
CA VAL A 305 -8.40 -25.71 -6.56
C VAL A 305 -9.62 -26.17 -7.35
N GLU A 306 -10.21 -25.31 -8.19
CA GLU A 306 -11.35 -25.66 -9.04
C GLU A 306 -11.01 -26.74 -10.07
N ILE A 307 -9.81 -26.67 -10.68
CA ILE A 307 -9.33 -27.69 -11.61
C ILE A 307 -9.16 -29.04 -10.91
N LEU A 308 -8.60 -29.06 -9.70
CA LEU A 308 -8.42 -30.30 -8.92
C LEU A 308 -9.77 -30.94 -8.51
N LYS A 309 -10.86 -30.18 -8.47
CA LYS A 309 -12.20 -30.73 -8.17
C LYS A 309 -12.80 -31.53 -9.34
N LEU A 310 -12.24 -31.44 -10.54
CA LEU A 310 -12.75 -32.16 -11.72
C LEU A 310 -12.39 -33.66 -11.74
N GLY A 311 -11.52 -34.13 -10.83
CA GLY A 311 -11.08 -35.52 -10.74
C GLY A 311 -9.92 -35.88 -11.70
N TYR A 312 -9.24 -37.00 -11.45
CA TYR A 312 -8.08 -37.53 -12.22
C TYR A 312 -6.76 -36.75 -12.11
N GLN A 313 -6.38 -36.36 -10.89
CA GLN A 313 -5.18 -35.58 -10.61
C GLN A 313 -3.94 -36.48 -10.57
N THR A 314 -2.87 -36.00 -11.17
CA THR A 314 -1.53 -36.59 -11.10
C THR A 314 -0.74 -36.00 -9.93
N ARG A 315 0.41 -36.61 -9.62
CA ARG A 315 1.39 -36.03 -8.70
C ARG A 315 1.80 -34.62 -9.11
N GLU A 316 2.02 -34.42 -10.41
CA GLU A 316 2.46 -33.14 -10.95
C GLU A 316 1.40 -32.07 -10.72
N ASP A 317 0.11 -32.42 -10.86
CA ASP A 317 -0.99 -31.49 -10.56
C ASP A 317 -0.97 -31.05 -9.09
N TYR A 318 -0.81 -31.99 -8.14
CA TYR A 318 -0.70 -31.63 -6.72
C TYR A 318 0.54 -30.80 -6.42
N SER A 319 1.69 -31.13 -7.03
CA SER A 319 2.92 -30.37 -6.89
C SER A 319 2.79 -28.94 -7.42
N ASN A 320 2.12 -28.75 -8.55
CA ASN A 320 1.88 -27.44 -9.13
C ASN A 320 1.01 -26.58 -8.21
N VAL A 321 -0.04 -27.16 -7.61
CA VAL A 321 -0.87 -26.42 -6.65
C VAL A 321 -0.13 -26.14 -5.34
N ALA A 322 0.75 -27.05 -4.89
CA ALA A 322 1.61 -26.82 -3.73
C ALA A 322 2.55 -25.61 -3.94
N ILE A 323 3.11 -25.45 -5.14
CA ILE A 323 3.93 -24.26 -5.49
C ILE A 323 3.10 -22.98 -5.43
N ILE A 324 1.90 -22.98 -6.01
CA ILE A 324 0.98 -21.83 -5.98
C ILE A 324 0.57 -21.49 -4.53
N CYS A 325 0.42 -22.50 -3.69
CA CYS A 325 0.20 -22.35 -2.26
C CYS A 325 1.35 -21.61 -1.58
N ASP A 326 2.60 -22.01 -1.84
CA ASP A 326 3.78 -21.35 -1.29
C ASP A 326 3.86 -19.90 -1.75
N GLU A 327 3.59 -19.61 -3.02
CA GLU A 327 3.54 -18.24 -3.55
C GLU A 327 2.50 -17.38 -2.83
N MET A 328 1.28 -17.90 -2.64
CA MET A 328 0.21 -17.21 -1.94
C MET A 328 0.54 -16.99 -0.45
N GLN A 329 1.01 -18.03 0.25
CA GLN A 329 1.38 -17.92 1.66
C GLN A 329 2.57 -16.97 1.87
N ASN A 330 3.56 -17.02 0.98
CA ASN A 330 4.66 -16.07 0.97
C ASN A 330 4.13 -14.63 0.79
N CYS A 331 3.17 -14.43 -0.11
CA CYS A 331 2.53 -13.12 -0.26
C CYS A 331 1.86 -12.67 1.04
N PHE A 332 1.08 -13.53 1.70
CA PHE A 332 0.41 -13.18 2.98
C PHE A 332 1.39 -12.91 4.11
N SER A 333 2.50 -13.64 4.18
CA SER A 333 3.55 -13.42 5.17
C SER A 333 4.26 -12.08 4.98
N ASN A 334 4.20 -11.53 3.76
CA ASN A 334 4.83 -10.26 3.40
C ASN A 334 3.95 -9.03 3.66
N LEU A 335 2.66 -9.21 3.99
CA LEU A 335 1.76 -8.12 4.35
C LEU A 335 2.11 -7.57 5.74
N THR A 336 1.92 -6.27 5.95
CA THR A 336 2.07 -5.65 7.28
C THR A 336 1.08 -6.25 8.27
N ASN A 337 -0.14 -6.53 7.82
CA ASN A 337 -1.19 -7.20 8.59
C ASN A 337 -2.15 -7.97 7.67
N GLN A 338 -2.44 -9.23 8.02
CA GLN A 338 -3.30 -10.12 7.23
C GLN A 338 -4.81 -9.89 7.46
N CYS A 339 -5.20 -8.95 8.32
CA CYS A 339 -6.57 -8.82 8.77
C CYS A 339 -7.57 -8.42 7.68
N ALA A 340 -7.10 -7.87 6.55
CA ALA A 340 -7.93 -7.61 5.38
C ALA A 340 -8.31 -8.87 4.58
N ILE A 341 -7.62 -9.99 4.82
CA ILE A 341 -7.96 -11.31 4.28
C ILE A 341 -8.90 -11.98 5.28
N SER A 342 -9.97 -12.61 4.79
CA SER A 342 -10.91 -13.28 5.70
C SER A 342 -10.24 -14.44 6.43
N SER A 343 -10.50 -14.54 7.75
CA SER A 343 -9.96 -15.62 8.58
C SER A 343 -10.39 -17.01 8.11
N GLU A 344 -11.62 -17.12 7.59
CA GLU A 344 -12.13 -18.34 6.95
C GLU A 344 -11.31 -18.73 5.72
N PHE A 345 -10.97 -17.75 4.86
CA PHE A 345 -10.14 -18.03 3.69
C PHE A 345 -8.73 -18.42 4.09
N LEU A 346 -8.09 -17.70 5.03
CA LEU A 346 -6.76 -18.06 5.54
C LEU A 346 -6.74 -19.49 6.06
N LYS A 347 -7.68 -19.84 6.93
CA LYS A 347 -7.80 -21.20 7.50
C LYS A 347 -7.98 -22.25 6.39
N THR A 348 -8.99 -22.08 5.54
CA THR A 348 -9.31 -23.05 4.49
C THR A 348 -8.16 -23.19 3.49
N SER A 349 -7.51 -22.08 3.15
CA SER A 349 -6.36 -22.08 2.23
C SER A 349 -5.16 -22.81 2.83
N ASN A 350 -4.86 -22.60 4.11
CA ASN A 350 -3.77 -23.30 4.79
C ASN A 350 -4.00 -24.82 4.86
N GLU A 351 -5.20 -25.24 5.28
CA GLU A 351 -5.58 -26.67 5.31
C GLU A 351 -5.45 -27.31 3.92
N TYR A 352 -5.88 -26.58 2.88
CA TYR A 352 -5.74 -27.06 1.50
C TYR A 352 -4.28 -27.14 1.06
N CYS A 353 -3.46 -26.15 1.41
CA CYS A 353 -2.04 -26.12 1.07
C CYS A 353 -1.26 -27.25 1.74
N GLU A 354 -1.50 -27.51 3.03
CA GLU A 354 -0.94 -28.67 3.72
C GLU A 354 -1.33 -29.99 3.04
N LYS A 355 -2.59 -30.10 2.62
CA LYS A 355 -3.05 -31.26 1.85
C LYS A 355 -2.33 -31.42 0.52
N MET A 356 -2.13 -30.34 -0.25
CA MET A 356 -1.43 -30.42 -1.53
C MET A 356 0.04 -30.80 -1.36
N HIS A 357 0.71 -30.22 -0.36
CA HIS A 357 2.07 -30.61 0.02
C HIS A 357 2.14 -32.10 0.37
N PHE A 358 1.22 -32.59 1.21
CA PHE A 358 1.12 -34.00 1.54
C PHE A 358 0.92 -34.89 0.31
N LEU A 359 -0.05 -34.58 -0.56
CA LEU A 359 -0.35 -35.40 -1.75
C LEU A 359 0.77 -35.38 -2.80
N SER A 360 1.55 -34.30 -2.85
CA SER A 360 2.72 -34.19 -3.73
C SER A 360 3.98 -34.88 -3.18
N SER A 361 4.00 -35.19 -1.88
CA SER A 361 5.17 -35.71 -1.16
C SER A 361 5.60 -37.11 -1.61
N PRO A 362 6.91 -37.44 -1.55
CA PRO A 362 7.39 -38.81 -1.79
C PRO A 362 6.73 -39.86 -0.89
N PHE A 363 6.36 -39.46 0.34
CA PHE A 363 5.63 -40.30 1.29
C PHE A 363 4.29 -40.77 0.72
N TRP A 364 3.43 -39.85 0.28
CA TRP A 364 2.11 -40.20 -0.25
C TRP A 364 2.22 -41.00 -1.56
N GLN A 365 3.20 -40.65 -2.40
CA GLN A 365 3.43 -41.37 -3.65
C GLN A 365 3.83 -42.82 -3.40
N CYS A 366 4.69 -43.06 -2.40
CA CYS A 366 5.04 -44.40 -1.97
C CYS A 366 3.81 -45.16 -1.44
N LEU A 367 3.06 -44.54 -0.52
CA LEU A 367 1.88 -45.16 0.07
C LEU A 367 0.80 -45.50 -0.98
N SER A 368 0.53 -44.57 -1.88
CA SER A 368 -0.40 -44.75 -3.00
C SER A 368 0.04 -45.87 -3.94
N ARG A 369 1.34 -45.94 -4.25
CA ARG A 369 1.91 -47.02 -5.06
C ARG A 369 1.77 -48.38 -4.36
N MET A 370 2.17 -48.48 -3.10
CA MET A 370 2.06 -49.73 -2.33
C MET A 370 0.61 -50.22 -2.24
N LYS A 371 -0.35 -49.32 -2.04
CA LYS A 371 -1.79 -49.60 -2.06
C LYS A 371 -2.25 -50.09 -3.44
N LYS A 372 -1.87 -49.40 -4.51
CA LYS A 372 -2.27 -49.73 -5.89
C LYS A 372 -1.69 -51.07 -6.36
N GLU A 373 -0.44 -51.36 -5.99
CA GLU A 373 0.27 -52.58 -6.37
C GLU A 373 -0.03 -53.76 -5.44
N ASN A 374 -0.82 -53.53 -4.37
CA ASN A 374 -1.05 -54.49 -3.29
C ASN A 374 0.26 -55.12 -2.79
N THR A 375 1.20 -54.25 -2.42
CA THR A 375 2.52 -54.67 -1.93
C THR A 375 2.37 -55.58 -0.72
N GLN A 376 2.99 -56.77 -0.80
CA GLN A 376 3.05 -57.76 0.28
C GLN A 376 4.48 -57.77 0.85
N PRO A 377 4.72 -57.12 2.00
CA PRO A 377 6.04 -57.10 2.63
C PRO A 377 6.46 -58.50 3.07
N ASP A 378 7.77 -58.74 3.15
CA ASP A 378 8.31 -59.97 3.74
C ASP A 378 7.98 -60.02 5.24
N LEU A 379 6.96 -60.79 5.60
CA LEU A 379 6.47 -60.90 6.99
C LEU A 379 7.50 -61.53 7.94
N LEU A 380 8.53 -62.23 7.44
CA LEU A 380 9.65 -62.70 8.27
C LEU A 380 10.58 -61.54 8.66
N LYS A 381 10.76 -60.57 7.75
CA LYS A 381 11.53 -59.36 8.00
C LYS A 381 10.74 -58.32 8.80
N TYR A 382 9.44 -58.19 8.54
CA TYR A 382 8.54 -57.20 9.17
C TYR A 382 7.42 -57.88 9.96
N SER A 383 7.78 -58.54 11.06
CA SER A 383 6.80 -59.28 11.87
C SER A 383 5.72 -58.37 12.50
N CYS A 384 6.01 -57.09 12.72
CA CYS A 384 5.00 -56.11 13.16
C CYS A 384 3.95 -55.79 12.09
N PHE A 385 4.15 -56.21 10.84
CA PHE A 385 3.16 -56.03 9.76
C PHE A 385 2.21 -57.23 9.60
N ILE A 386 2.35 -58.29 10.42
CA ILE A 386 1.45 -59.46 10.35
C ILE A 386 0.01 -59.04 10.66
N GLY A 387 -0.89 -59.36 9.73
CA GLY A 387 -2.30 -58.98 9.83
C GLY A 387 -2.63 -57.61 9.25
N HIS A 388 -1.65 -56.87 8.71
CA HIS A 388 -1.87 -55.62 7.99
C HIS A 388 -1.78 -55.81 6.47
N GLN A 389 -2.52 -55.00 5.71
CA GLN A 389 -2.46 -54.92 4.24
C GLN A 389 -2.55 -53.47 3.80
N PHE A 390 -1.79 -53.03 2.79
CA PHE A 390 -1.77 -51.62 2.38
C PHE A 390 -3.03 -51.17 1.62
N ASP A 391 -3.79 -52.09 1.03
CA ASP A 391 -5.01 -51.83 0.29
C ASP A 391 -6.28 -51.72 1.16
N ASP A 392 -6.21 -52.18 2.41
CA ASP A 392 -7.28 -52.07 3.39
C ASP A 392 -7.18 -50.79 4.22
N ASP A 393 -8.09 -49.84 3.97
CA ASP A 393 -8.16 -48.58 4.73
C ASP A 393 -8.70 -48.77 6.16
N SER A 394 -9.40 -49.87 6.45
CA SER A 394 -10.01 -50.10 7.77
C SER A 394 -8.98 -50.28 8.90
N MET A 395 -7.76 -50.68 8.54
CA MET A 395 -6.63 -50.85 9.46
C MET A 395 -5.61 -49.72 9.36
N ALA A 396 -5.91 -48.63 8.64
CA ALA A 396 -4.95 -47.54 8.45
C ALA A 396 -4.51 -46.92 9.79
N CYS A 397 -5.44 -46.65 10.70
CA CYS A 397 -5.12 -46.13 12.04
C CYS A 397 -4.12 -47.02 12.78
N GLN A 398 -4.42 -48.31 12.93
CA GLN A 398 -3.55 -49.28 13.61
C GLN A 398 -2.18 -49.40 12.95
N ARG A 399 -2.16 -49.38 11.61
CA ARG A 399 -0.92 -49.48 10.84
C ARG A 399 0.01 -48.29 11.10
N PHE A 400 -0.54 -47.09 11.15
CA PHE A 400 0.23 -45.86 11.40
C PHE A 400 0.35 -45.51 12.90
N SER A 401 -0.40 -46.14 13.81
CA SER A 401 -0.22 -45.99 15.26
C SER A 401 0.74 -47.04 15.81
N ASP A 402 0.37 -48.31 15.73
CA ASP A 402 0.96 -49.43 16.47
C ASP A 402 2.13 -50.04 15.69
N SER A 403 2.06 -49.99 14.37
CA SER A 403 3.04 -50.58 13.45
C SER A 403 3.83 -49.52 12.68
N ALA A 404 3.91 -48.29 13.21
CA ALA A 404 4.51 -47.13 12.53
C ALA A 404 5.97 -47.37 12.09
N ASP A 405 6.80 -47.93 12.96
CA ASP A 405 8.20 -48.26 12.65
C ASP A 405 8.29 -49.29 11.50
N CYS A 406 7.41 -50.29 11.52
CA CYS A 406 7.30 -51.29 10.45
C CYS A 406 6.95 -50.63 9.11
N VAL A 407 5.97 -49.72 9.10
CA VAL A 407 5.58 -48.99 7.89
C VAL A 407 6.74 -48.16 7.37
N LYS A 408 7.45 -47.47 8.27
CA LYS A 408 8.62 -46.67 7.91
C LYS A 408 9.69 -47.53 7.25
N ASP A 409 10.05 -48.66 7.84
CA ASP A 409 11.07 -49.56 7.28
C ASP A 409 10.64 -50.14 5.93
N ILE A 410 9.37 -50.54 5.80
CA ILE A 410 8.81 -51.03 4.53
C ILE A 410 8.86 -49.95 3.45
N MET A 411 8.45 -48.72 3.77
CA MET A 411 8.48 -47.57 2.85
C MET A 411 9.92 -47.27 2.43
N MET A 412 10.86 -47.23 3.38
CA MET A 412 12.27 -47.00 3.10
C MET A 412 12.83 -48.06 2.15
N ASP A 413 12.49 -49.33 2.35
CA ASP A 413 12.98 -50.44 1.53
C ASP A 413 12.32 -50.49 0.13
N HIS A 414 11.04 -50.17 0.01
CA HIS A 414 10.30 -50.24 -1.26
C HIS A 414 10.40 -48.96 -2.09
N CYS A 415 10.60 -47.82 -1.45
CA CYS A 415 10.50 -46.51 -2.08
C CYS A 415 11.74 -45.63 -1.91
N GLY A 416 12.67 -46.03 -1.03
CA GLY A 416 13.88 -45.27 -0.75
C GLY A 416 13.71 -44.27 0.40
N MET A 417 14.84 -43.69 0.82
CA MET A 417 14.94 -42.82 2.00
C MET A 417 14.04 -41.58 1.92
N ASP A 418 13.85 -41.00 0.74
CA ASP A 418 13.02 -39.80 0.54
C ASP A 418 11.56 -40.02 0.94
N SER A 419 11.06 -41.27 0.88
CA SER A 419 9.68 -41.61 1.25
C SER A 419 9.42 -41.58 2.76
N VAL A 420 10.48 -41.58 3.56
CA VAL A 420 10.42 -41.54 5.03
C VAL A 420 11.05 -40.26 5.60
N ASP A 421 11.41 -39.32 4.73
CA ASP A 421 11.76 -37.98 5.17
C ASP A 421 10.53 -37.32 5.79
N ASN A 422 10.70 -36.70 6.97
CA ASN A 422 9.62 -36.17 7.80
C ASN A 422 8.48 -37.18 8.10
N PHE A 423 8.82 -38.46 8.24
CA PHE A 423 7.84 -39.54 8.46
C PHE A 423 6.86 -39.23 9.60
N GLU A 424 7.32 -38.71 10.75
CA GLU A 424 6.42 -38.40 11.88
C GLU A 424 5.38 -37.34 11.54
N TYR A 425 5.76 -36.29 10.79
CA TYR A 425 4.83 -35.25 10.36
C TYR A 425 3.74 -35.84 9.44
N PHE A 426 4.14 -36.59 8.42
CA PHE A 426 3.19 -37.21 7.49
C PHE A 426 2.35 -38.30 8.14
N ARG A 427 2.92 -39.06 9.09
CA ARG A 427 2.20 -40.02 9.93
C ARG A 427 1.12 -39.32 10.75
N SER A 428 1.44 -38.22 11.44
CA SER A 428 0.46 -37.45 12.19
C SER A 428 -0.66 -36.93 11.29
N TYR A 429 -0.31 -36.38 10.13
CA TYR A 429 -1.29 -35.91 9.14
C TYR A 429 -2.21 -37.04 8.65
N VAL A 430 -1.65 -38.21 8.41
CA VAL A 430 -2.37 -39.43 8.03
C VAL A 430 -3.38 -39.87 9.09
N LEU A 431 -2.97 -39.85 10.36
CA LEU A 431 -3.84 -40.22 11.48
C LEU A 431 -5.00 -39.22 11.62
N GLU A 432 -4.72 -37.92 11.50
CA GLU A 432 -5.76 -36.88 11.51
C GLU A 432 -6.73 -37.03 10.32
N MET A 433 -6.22 -37.28 9.11
CA MET A 433 -7.05 -37.46 7.92
C MET A 433 -8.02 -38.65 8.01
N TRP A 434 -7.67 -39.69 8.78
CA TRP A 434 -8.50 -40.88 8.99
C TRP A 434 -9.32 -40.84 10.29
N ASP A 435 -9.36 -39.70 10.99
CA ASP A 435 -10.05 -39.54 12.28
C ASP A 435 -9.65 -40.60 13.32
N CYS A 436 -8.35 -40.92 13.35
CA CYS A 436 -7.71 -41.61 14.46
C CYS A 436 -7.41 -40.60 15.59
#